data_AF-K9ZF37-F1
#
_entry.id   AF-K9ZF37-F1
#
_cell.length_a   1.000
_cell.length_b   1.000
_cell.length_c   1.000
_cell.angle_alpha   90.00
_cell.angle_beta   90.00
_cell.angle_gamma   90.00
#
_symmetry.space_group_name_H-M   'P 1'
#
loop_
_entity.id
_entity.type
_entity.pdbx_description
1 polymer ?
#
loop_
_entity_poly.entity_id
_entity_poly.type
_entity_poly.pdbx_seq_one_letter_code
_entity_poly.pdbx_strand_id
1 'polypeptide(L)'
;MLLNRISVMTLLMLTLGSSAVFAQPNPTPTSTPIPTVQQKSGEWKPRFSRADIRASISATAQQEERCVLTGSLIQAQQPMLLALTKNGDMVPLSVESLAE
;
A
#
# COMPACT_ATOMS: atom_id res chain seq x y z
N MET A 1 4.52 -20.74 25.86
CA MET A 1 4.99 -20.29 24.53
C MET A 1 4.23 -19.03 24.15
N LEU A 2 4.64 -17.90 24.73
CA LEU A 2 3.97 -16.60 24.58
C LEU A 2 5.04 -15.54 24.27
N LEU A 3 5.83 -15.78 23.23
CA LEU A 3 7.02 -14.98 22.96
C LEU A 3 7.24 -14.81 21.45
N ASN A 4 6.26 -14.21 20.76
CA ASN A 4 6.54 -13.62 19.45
C ASN A 4 5.53 -12.53 19.04
N ARG A 5 5.06 -11.73 20.01
CA ARG A 5 4.05 -10.67 19.80
C ARG A 5 4.55 -9.30 20.28
N ILE A 6 5.87 -9.10 20.38
CA ILE A 6 6.47 -7.82 20.76
C ILE A 6 6.62 -6.98 19.48
N SER A 7 5.49 -6.40 19.13
CA SER A 7 5.27 -5.19 18.36
C SER A 7 6.51 -4.47 17.79
N VAL A 8 6.63 -4.53 16.46
CA VAL A 8 7.48 -3.62 15.68
C VAL A 8 7.10 -2.14 15.91
N MET A 9 5.93 -1.83 16.50
CA MET A 9 5.61 -0.46 16.92
C MET A 9 6.47 0.04 18.09
N THR A 10 7.00 -0.83 18.96
CA THR A 10 7.76 -0.37 20.13
C THR A 10 9.15 0.14 19.74
N LEU A 11 9.72 -0.34 18.62
CA LEU A 11 11.04 0.10 18.16
C LEU A 11 11.02 1.45 17.41
N LEU A 12 9.85 1.91 16.93
CA LEU A 12 9.73 3.17 16.18
C LEU A 12 9.63 4.42 17.07
N MET A 13 9.36 4.27 18.37
CA MET A 13 9.11 5.41 19.29
C MET A 13 10.34 5.95 20.03
N LEU A 14 11.56 5.43 19.76
CA LEU A 14 12.78 5.78 20.53
C LEU A 14 13.78 6.71 19.83
N THR A 15 13.44 7.33 18.68
CA THR A 15 14.35 8.27 18.00
C THR A 15 14.01 9.75 18.18
N LEU A 16 13.11 10.10 19.11
CA LEU A 16 12.83 11.50 19.46
C LEU A 16 13.78 11.97 20.56
N GLY A 17 14.98 12.38 20.16
CA GLY A 17 16.00 12.90 21.07
C GLY A 17 16.81 14.04 20.44
N SER A 18 16.32 15.26 20.66
CA SER A 18 17.08 16.52 20.72
C SER A 18 17.95 16.94 19.52
N SER A 19 17.52 17.99 18.84
CA SER A 19 18.45 18.94 18.23
C SER A 19 17.96 20.36 18.51
N ALA A 20 18.85 21.14 19.12
CA ALA A 20 18.60 22.47 19.62
C ALA A 20 18.10 23.42 18.51
N VAL A 21 17.11 24.24 18.88
CA VAL A 21 16.60 25.35 18.08
C VAL A 21 17.73 26.36 17.88
N PHE A 22 18.31 26.39 16.68
CA PHE A 22 19.16 27.47 16.24
C PHE A 22 18.25 28.58 15.71
N ALA A 23 18.22 29.73 16.38
CA ALA A 23 17.44 30.88 15.92
C ALA A 23 18.02 31.40 14.60
N GLN A 24 17.30 31.20 13.49
CA GLN A 24 17.62 31.81 12.20
C GLN A 24 17.04 33.23 12.13
N PRO A 25 17.74 34.20 11.51
CA PRO A 25 17.19 35.54 11.30
C PRO A 25 16.01 35.49 10.33
N ASN A 26 14.96 36.22 10.69
CA ASN A 26 13.65 36.29 10.02
C ASN A 26 13.76 36.63 8.51
N PRO A 27 13.36 35.74 7.58
CA PRO A 27 13.27 36.09 6.17
C PRO A 27 11.98 36.88 5.89
N THR A 28 12.15 38.03 5.25
CA THR A 28 11.10 38.95 4.78
C THR A 28 10.04 38.22 3.94
N PRO A 29 8.73 38.52 4.07
CA PRO A 29 7.69 37.81 3.33
C PRO A 29 7.67 38.24 1.85
N THR A 30 8.42 37.53 1.01
CA THR A 30 8.26 37.60 -0.45
C THR A 30 7.16 36.62 -0.85
N SER A 31 6.01 37.16 -1.22
CA SER A 31 4.87 36.42 -1.76
C SER A 31 5.17 35.88 -3.16
N THR A 32 5.84 34.75 -3.25
CA THR A 32 5.87 33.93 -4.47
C THR A 32 4.95 32.72 -4.27
N PRO A 33 3.90 32.55 -5.07
CA PRO A 33 3.04 31.37 -4.96
C PRO A 33 3.84 30.13 -5.32
N ILE A 34 3.99 29.22 -4.35
CA ILE A 34 4.55 27.88 -4.58
C ILE A 34 3.63 27.18 -5.57
N PRO A 35 4.09 26.73 -6.75
CA PRO A 35 3.26 25.93 -7.63
C PRO A 35 2.93 24.63 -6.89
N THR A 36 1.67 24.49 -6.47
CA THR A 36 1.15 23.21 -5.97
C THR A 36 1.24 22.20 -7.10
N VAL A 37 2.21 21.29 -7.01
CA VAL A 37 2.27 20.11 -7.85
C VAL A 37 1.01 19.30 -7.53
N GLN A 38 0.00 19.35 -8.42
CA GLN A 38 -1.03 18.33 -8.43
C GLN A 38 -0.34 17.01 -8.79
N GLN A 39 0.01 16.24 -7.76
CA GLN A 39 0.45 14.86 -7.91
C GLN A 39 -0.74 14.07 -8.45
N LYS A 40 -0.88 14.02 -9.77
CA LYS A 40 -1.77 13.08 -10.44
C LYS A 40 -1.28 11.69 -10.05
N SER A 41 -1.98 11.04 -9.13
CA SER A 41 -1.74 9.64 -8.77
C SER A 41 -1.64 8.86 -10.07
N GLY A 42 -0.47 8.28 -10.33
CA GLY A 42 -0.22 7.57 -11.59
C GLY A 42 -1.34 6.58 -11.87
N GLU A 43 -1.86 6.61 -13.08
CA GLU A 43 -2.94 5.73 -13.52
C GLU A 43 -2.46 4.28 -13.43
N TRP A 44 -3.10 3.47 -12.58
CA TRP A 44 -2.73 2.07 -12.41
C TRP A 44 -2.94 1.30 -13.72
N LYS A 45 -1.88 0.67 -14.23
CA LYS A 45 -1.95 -0.18 -15.41
C LYS A 45 -1.95 -1.65 -14.97
N PRO A 46 -3.06 -2.38 -15.10
CA PRO A 46 -3.11 -3.77 -14.72
C PRO A 46 -2.21 -4.61 -15.64
N ARG A 47 -1.33 -5.41 -15.04
CA ARG A 47 -0.46 -6.35 -15.76
C ARG A 47 -1.21 -7.59 -16.26
N PHE A 48 -2.37 -7.85 -15.69
CA PHE A 48 -3.18 -9.03 -15.95
C PHE A 48 -4.59 -8.61 -16.34
N SER A 49 -5.20 -9.41 -17.21
CA SER A 49 -6.64 -9.36 -17.49
C SER A 49 -7.35 -10.51 -16.79
N ARG A 50 -8.68 -10.45 -16.67
CA ARG A 50 -9.49 -11.59 -16.18
C ARG A 50 -9.19 -12.87 -16.98
N ALA A 51 -8.96 -12.74 -18.29
CA ALA A 51 -8.66 -13.87 -19.18
C ALA A 51 -7.33 -14.57 -18.85
N ASP A 52 -6.43 -13.95 -18.08
CA ASP A 52 -5.15 -14.54 -17.67
C ASP A 52 -5.26 -15.39 -16.40
N ILE A 53 -6.41 -15.36 -15.72
CA ILE A 53 -6.67 -16.14 -14.51
C ILE A 53 -7.21 -17.52 -14.87
N ARG A 54 -6.58 -18.59 -14.37
CA ARG A 54 -6.98 -19.98 -14.61
C ARG A 54 -7.88 -20.55 -13.53
N ALA A 55 -7.61 -20.17 -12.28
CA ALA A 55 -8.34 -20.61 -11.10
C ALA A 55 -8.14 -19.59 -9.98
N SER A 56 -9.04 -19.61 -8.99
CA SER A 56 -8.92 -18.81 -7.79
C SER A 56 -9.32 -19.60 -6.55
N ILE A 57 -8.72 -19.29 -5.41
CA ILE A 57 -9.07 -19.84 -4.10
C ILE A 57 -9.36 -18.71 -3.11
N SER A 58 -10.28 -18.95 -2.18
CA SER A 58 -10.56 -18.02 -1.09
C SER A 58 -9.38 -17.93 -0.13
N ALA A 59 -9.04 -16.72 0.29
CA ALA A 59 -7.94 -16.43 1.21
C ALA A 59 -8.26 -15.21 2.09
N THR A 60 -7.40 -14.97 3.06
CA THR A 60 -7.39 -13.75 3.87
C THR A 60 -6.04 -13.07 3.70
N ALA A 61 -6.02 -11.78 3.42
CA ALA A 61 -4.80 -11.01 3.28
C ALA A 61 -4.02 -11.00 4.62
N GLN A 62 -2.73 -11.33 4.61
CA GLN A 62 -1.91 -11.23 5.82
C GLN A 62 -1.41 -9.80 6.07
N GLN A 63 -1.21 -9.05 5.00
CA GLN A 63 -0.76 -7.66 4.97
C GLN A 63 -1.59 -6.87 3.94
N GLU A 64 -1.34 -5.58 3.79
CA GLU A 64 -1.94 -4.81 2.69
C GLU A 64 -1.41 -5.31 1.35
N GLU A 65 -2.33 -5.63 0.45
CA GLU A 65 -2.06 -6.10 -0.91
C GLU A 65 -2.76 -5.19 -1.92
N ARG A 66 -2.40 -5.33 -3.19
CA ARG A 66 -3.07 -4.61 -4.28
C ARG A 66 -3.67 -5.59 -5.28
N CYS A 67 -4.98 -5.50 -5.49
CA CYS A 67 -5.68 -6.29 -6.50
C CYS A 67 -5.03 -6.08 -7.87
N VAL A 68 -4.56 -7.14 -8.51
CA VAL A 68 -3.79 -7.00 -9.76
C VAL A 68 -4.64 -6.58 -10.96
N LEU A 69 -5.97 -6.78 -10.90
CA LEU A 69 -6.90 -6.40 -11.97
C LEU A 69 -7.36 -4.95 -11.86
N THR A 70 -7.68 -4.49 -10.66
CA THR A 70 -8.30 -3.16 -10.46
C THR A 70 -7.32 -2.13 -9.89
N GLY A 71 -6.24 -2.59 -9.26
CA GLY A 71 -5.34 -1.72 -8.49
C GLY A 71 -5.89 -1.33 -7.12
N SER A 72 -7.08 -1.81 -6.73
CA SER A 72 -7.68 -1.54 -5.43
C SER A 72 -6.83 -2.12 -4.30
N LEU A 73 -6.73 -1.40 -3.18
CA LEU A 73 -6.08 -1.91 -1.98
C LEU A 73 -6.96 -2.98 -1.32
N ILE A 74 -6.32 -4.03 -0.83
CA ILE A 74 -6.89 -5.09 -0.01
C ILE A 74 -6.19 -4.97 1.34
N GLN A 75 -6.92 -4.60 2.39
CA GLN A 75 -6.36 -4.36 3.71
C GLN A 75 -5.90 -5.66 4.37
N ALA A 76 -4.97 -5.56 5.32
CA ALA A 76 -4.60 -6.70 6.14
C ALA A 76 -5.82 -7.29 6.85
N GLN A 77 -5.89 -8.62 6.95
CA GLN A 77 -7.01 -9.40 7.48
C GLN A 77 -8.32 -9.31 6.66
N GLN A 78 -8.32 -8.63 5.51
CA GLN A 78 -9.49 -8.58 4.63
C GLN A 78 -9.61 -9.89 3.83
N PRO A 79 -10.84 -10.42 3.63
CA PRO A 79 -11.08 -11.50 2.68
C PRO A 79 -10.65 -11.12 1.26
N MET A 80 -10.02 -12.05 0.56
CA MET A 80 -9.55 -11.88 -0.80
C MET A 80 -9.57 -13.20 -1.56
N LEU A 81 -9.24 -13.15 -2.85
CA LEU A 81 -8.96 -14.33 -3.65
C LEU A 81 -7.47 -14.36 -4.00
N LEU A 82 -6.87 -15.55 -3.94
CA LEU A 82 -5.58 -15.83 -4.57
C LEU A 82 -5.83 -16.52 -5.90
N ALA A 83 -5.34 -15.92 -6.98
CA ALA A 83 -5.56 -16.38 -8.32
C ALA A 83 -4.30 -16.97 -8.94
N LEU A 84 -4.44 -18.14 -9.57
CA LEU A 84 -3.39 -18.76 -10.35
C LEU A 84 -3.45 -18.24 -11.79
N THR A 85 -2.39 -17.59 -12.25
CA THR A 85 -2.28 -17.09 -13.62
C THR A 85 -1.92 -18.20 -14.60
N LYS A 86 -2.08 -17.94 -15.91
CA LYS A 86 -1.59 -18.84 -16.98
C LYS A 86 -0.09 -19.14 -16.88
N ASN A 87 0.68 -18.18 -16.38
CA ASN A 87 2.12 -18.30 -16.22
C ASN A 87 2.52 -19.07 -14.95
N GLY A 88 1.55 -19.45 -14.11
CA GLY A 88 1.78 -20.18 -12.86
C GLY A 88 2.02 -19.28 -11.64
N ASP A 89 1.82 -17.97 -11.76
CA ASP A 89 1.95 -17.04 -10.64
C ASP A 89 0.70 -17.07 -9.75
N MET A 90 0.89 -16.93 -8.44
CA MET A 90 -0.20 -16.68 -7.49
C MET A 90 -0.30 -15.18 -7.23
N VAL A 91 -1.42 -14.56 -7.58
CA VAL A 91 -1.63 -13.10 -7.50
C VAL A 91 -2.87 -12.74 -6.66
N PRO A 92 -2.84 -11.62 -5.92
CA PRO A 92 -3.96 -11.19 -5.09
C PRO A 92 -5.07 -10.50 -5.91
N LEU A 93 -6.31 -10.83 -5.58
CA LEU A 93 -7.53 -10.28 -6.18
C LEU A 93 -8.54 -9.87 -5.11
N SER A 94 -9.23 -8.74 -5.31
CA SER A 94 -10.39 -8.40 -4.47
C SER A 94 -11.55 -9.34 -4.80
N VAL A 95 -12.43 -9.57 -3.83
CA VAL A 95 -13.56 -10.50 -4.00
C VAL A 95 -14.49 -10.05 -5.13
N GLU A 96 -14.68 -8.74 -5.34
CA GLU A 96 -15.53 -8.25 -6.45
C GLU A 96 -14.84 -8.27 -7.81
N SER A 97 -13.51 -8.47 -7.88
CA SER A 97 -12.77 -8.32 -9.15
C SER A 97 -13.09 -9.39 -10.19
N LEU A 98 -13.65 -10.52 -9.77
CA LEU A 98 -14.12 -11.61 -10.63
C LEU A 98 -15.65 -11.71 -10.70
N ALA A 99 -16.39 -10.85 -9.99
CA ALA A 99 -17.83 -10.74 -10.17
C ALA A 99 -18.10 -10.09 -11.54
N GLU A 100 -18.98 -10.71 -12.33
CA GLU A 100 -19.31 -10.32 -13.71
C GLU A 100 -19.60 -8.82 -13.85
#